data_AF-A0A496TNE1-F1
#
_entry.id   AF-A0A496TNE1-F1
#
_cell.length_a   1.000
_cell.length_b   1.000
_cell.length_c   1.000
_cell.angle_alpha   90.00
_cell.angle_beta   90.00
_cell.angle_gamma   90.00
#
_symmetry.space_group_name_H-M   'P 1'
#
loop_
_entity.id
_entity.type
_entity.pdbx_description
1 polymer ?
#
loop_
_entity_poly.entity_id
_entity_poly.type
_entity_poly.pdbx_seq_one_letter_code
_entity_poly.pdbx_strand_id
1 'polypeptide(L)'
;MKLRFFILFLFILTLFFCSKTKNVSVSGEKQREFANALFNRELYTQAIEEYKNYLENYDVPKNVRASINYEIGNIYFERINDYENAMAYFLKVKYLYPESKLVNEANKKIIACLERLDKSVDAQQALKESAMLDQSQIEKQYPGEVIAEIGDRKITSGYLKYLINKEQKSLPPEYRKKSIKRNDKLDVLKRYLMVELLYNSALRKGLDKDKEIIEAVFQAKKSLMANKLVNEELKNKVKITDEDLKLYYKANKDKFVEKDKKGKVKKQKSFEEAKEEVYNMLKAEKERKAMDDLLQRLMQAQNVKIYEDKIK
;
A
#
# COMPACT_ATOMS: atom_id res chain seq x y z
N MET A 1 -23.46 -25.31 -83.77
CA MET A 1 -24.18 -24.21 -83.08
C MET A 1 -24.18 -24.50 -81.58
N LYS A 2 -23.41 -23.69 -80.82
CA LYS A 2 -23.37 -23.43 -79.36
C LYS A 2 -23.22 -24.65 -78.38
N LEU A 3 -22.08 -24.91 -77.71
CA LEU A 3 -21.40 -24.17 -76.60
C LEU A 3 -22.19 -24.34 -75.27
N ARG A 4 -21.72 -24.80 -74.09
CA ARG A 4 -20.40 -24.94 -73.43
C ARG A 4 -20.51 -25.84 -72.17
N PHE A 5 -19.39 -26.40 -71.74
CA PHE A 5 -19.06 -27.02 -70.42
C PHE A 5 -19.62 -26.29 -69.18
N PHE A 6 -20.04 -27.04 -68.14
CA PHE A 6 -19.55 -26.84 -66.76
C PHE A 6 -19.78 -28.06 -65.86
N ILE A 7 -18.69 -28.52 -65.25
CA ILE A 7 -18.57 -29.49 -64.17
C ILE A 7 -18.98 -28.79 -62.86
N LEU A 8 -19.78 -29.41 -61.97
CA LEU A 8 -19.41 -29.50 -60.55
C LEU A 8 -20.34 -30.42 -59.75
N PHE A 9 -19.70 -31.40 -59.13
CA PHE A 9 -20.10 -32.23 -58.01
C PHE A 9 -20.75 -31.38 -56.90
N LEU A 10 -22.06 -31.51 -56.66
CA LEU A 10 -22.70 -30.90 -55.48
C LEU A 10 -22.67 -31.91 -54.33
N PHE A 11 -21.61 -31.79 -53.54
CA PHE A 11 -21.40 -32.50 -52.28
C PHE A 11 -22.59 -32.24 -51.34
N ILE A 12 -23.28 -33.31 -50.96
CA ILE A 12 -24.12 -33.38 -49.77
C ILE A 12 -23.18 -33.19 -48.58
N LEU A 13 -23.12 -31.97 -48.03
CA LEU A 13 -22.54 -31.71 -46.72
C LEU A 13 -23.61 -31.08 -45.84
N THR A 14 -24.21 -31.92 -45.02
CA THR A 14 -25.05 -31.58 -43.89
C THR A 14 -24.28 -30.64 -42.95
N LEU A 15 -24.44 -29.34 -43.12
CA LEU A 15 -24.20 -28.39 -42.03
C LEU A 15 -25.45 -28.35 -41.16
N PHE A 16 -25.59 -29.38 -40.33
CA PHE A 16 -26.24 -29.22 -39.03
C PHE A 16 -25.36 -28.24 -38.24
N PHE A 17 -25.54 -26.94 -38.50
CA PHE A 17 -25.02 -25.88 -37.65
C PHE A 17 -25.88 -25.94 -36.39
N CYS A 18 -25.51 -26.86 -35.49
CA CYS A 18 -26.01 -26.89 -34.13
C CYS A 18 -25.41 -25.65 -33.45
N SER A 19 -26.05 -24.49 -33.64
CA SER A 19 -25.85 -23.37 -32.74
C SER A 19 -26.33 -23.85 -31.37
N LYS A 20 -25.37 -24.25 -30.54
CA LYS A 20 -25.59 -24.56 -29.13
C LYS A 20 -25.86 -23.24 -28.41
N THR A 21 -26.97 -22.59 -28.71
CA THR A 21 -27.52 -21.51 -27.89
C THR A 21 -27.94 -22.17 -26.59
N LYS A 22 -27.04 -22.13 -25.60
CA LYS A 22 -27.39 -22.49 -24.22
C LYS A 22 -28.56 -21.58 -23.82
N ASN A 23 -29.73 -22.18 -23.62
CA ASN A 23 -30.92 -21.52 -23.10
C ASN A 23 -30.66 -21.18 -21.63
N VAL A 24 -30.09 -20.00 -21.35
CA VAL A 24 -29.84 -19.55 -19.99
C VAL A 24 -31.13 -18.90 -19.48
N SER A 25 -31.84 -19.57 -18.58
CA SER A 25 -33.17 -19.16 -18.10
C SER A 25 -33.17 -17.94 -17.16
N VAL A 26 -32.00 -17.55 -16.65
CA VAL A 26 -31.81 -16.47 -15.66
C VAL A 26 -30.96 -15.36 -16.29
N SER A 27 -31.27 -14.08 -16.03
CA SER A 27 -30.49 -12.96 -16.55
C SER A 27 -29.07 -12.92 -15.96
N GLY A 28 -28.11 -12.39 -16.73
CA GLY A 28 -26.73 -12.27 -16.25
C GLY A 28 -26.57 -11.38 -15.02
N GLU A 29 -27.43 -10.38 -14.88
CA GLU A 29 -27.46 -9.52 -13.69
C GLU A 29 -27.85 -10.32 -12.44
N LYS A 30 -28.93 -11.13 -12.51
CA LYS A 30 -29.32 -12.02 -11.42
C LYS A 30 -28.25 -13.06 -11.10
N GLN A 31 -27.57 -13.57 -12.11
CA GLN A 31 -26.45 -14.49 -11.92
C GLN A 31 -25.29 -13.84 -11.14
N ARG A 32 -24.94 -12.59 -11.48
CA ARG A 32 -23.91 -11.83 -10.75
C ARG A 32 -24.37 -11.49 -9.32
N GLU A 33 -25.63 -11.12 -9.13
CA GLU A 33 -26.20 -10.88 -7.80
C GLU A 33 -26.12 -12.13 -6.92
N PHE A 34 -26.40 -13.31 -7.49
CA PHE A 34 -26.26 -14.57 -6.78
C PHE A 34 -24.81 -14.83 -6.34
N ALA A 35 -23.83 -14.61 -7.23
CA ALA A 35 -22.41 -14.71 -6.87
C ALA A 35 -22.02 -13.73 -5.74
N ASN A 36 -22.49 -12.47 -5.79
CA ASN A 36 -22.28 -11.49 -4.72
C ASN A 36 -22.92 -11.95 -3.39
N ALA A 37 -24.12 -12.54 -3.44
CA ALA A 37 -24.84 -13.01 -2.27
C ALA A 37 -24.15 -14.21 -1.59
N LEU A 38 -23.46 -15.05 -2.37
CA LEU A 38 -22.59 -16.11 -1.86
C LEU A 38 -21.33 -15.51 -1.21
N PHE A 39 -20.67 -14.56 -1.87
CA PHE A 39 -19.49 -13.87 -1.33
C PHE A 39 -19.77 -13.20 0.03
N ASN A 40 -20.89 -12.49 0.16
CA ASN A 40 -21.29 -11.80 1.40
C ASN A 40 -21.62 -12.76 2.55
N ARG A 41 -21.86 -14.05 2.25
CA ARG A 41 -22.06 -15.12 3.24
C ARG A 41 -20.80 -15.96 3.44
N GLU A 42 -19.66 -15.47 2.95
CA GLU A 42 -18.34 -16.10 3.07
C GLU A 42 -18.22 -17.46 2.35
N LEU A 43 -19.16 -17.75 1.44
CA LEU A 43 -19.15 -18.93 0.58
C LEU A 43 -18.26 -18.68 -0.64
N TYR A 44 -16.96 -18.49 -0.38
CA TYR A 44 -16.01 -17.95 -1.36
C TYR A 44 -15.79 -18.84 -2.59
N THR A 45 -15.66 -20.15 -2.40
CA THR A 45 -15.45 -21.10 -3.51
C THR A 45 -16.67 -21.11 -4.44
N GLN A 46 -17.88 -21.16 -3.88
CA GLN A 46 -19.13 -21.14 -4.64
C GLN A 46 -19.32 -19.79 -5.32
N ALA A 47 -19.02 -18.68 -4.66
CA ALA A 47 -19.07 -17.35 -5.27
C ALA A 47 -18.16 -17.26 -6.50
N ILE A 48 -16.94 -17.79 -6.41
CA ILE A 48 -16.00 -17.85 -7.54
C ILE A 48 -16.57 -18.68 -8.70
N GLU A 49 -17.16 -19.84 -8.42
CA GLU A 49 -17.79 -20.69 -9.45
C GLU A 49 -18.91 -19.94 -10.17
N GLU A 50 -19.76 -19.22 -9.44
CA GLU A 50 -20.86 -18.46 -10.06
C GLU A 50 -20.39 -17.21 -10.79
N TYR A 51 -19.29 -16.58 -10.37
CA TYR A 51 -18.63 -15.54 -11.16
C TYR A 51 -18.01 -16.10 -12.45
N LYS A 52 -17.42 -17.31 -12.44
CA LYS A 52 -16.93 -17.97 -13.65
C LYS A 52 -18.09 -18.30 -14.59
N ASN A 53 -19.17 -18.87 -14.06
CA ASN A 53 -20.40 -19.15 -14.80
C ASN A 53 -20.96 -17.88 -15.46
N TYR A 54 -21.00 -16.77 -14.71
CA TYR A 54 -21.38 -15.46 -15.23
C TYR A 54 -20.47 -15.01 -16.40
N LEU A 55 -19.15 -15.18 -16.27
CA LEU A 55 -18.19 -14.82 -17.30
C LEU A 55 -18.20 -15.75 -18.53
N GLU A 56 -18.68 -16.97 -18.42
CA GLU A 56 -18.64 -17.95 -19.52
C GLU A 56 -19.93 -17.99 -20.33
N ASN A 57 -21.08 -17.85 -19.66
CA ASN A 57 -22.38 -18.12 -20.27
C ASN A 57 -23.20 -16.87 -20.60
N TYR A 58 -22.68 -15.68 -20.31
CA TYR A 58 -23.38 -14.41 -20.53
C TYR A 58 -22.57 -13.43 -21.37
N ASP A 59 -23.28 -12.54 -22.07
CA ASP A 59 -22.68 -11.39 -22.72
C ASP A 59 -22.34 -10.32 -21.66
N VAL A 60 -21.05 -10.24 -21.33
CA VAL A 60 -20.52 -9.38 -20.28
C VAL A 60 -19.59 -8.35 -20.91
N PRO A 61 -19.86 -7.04 -20.75
CA PRO A 61 -19.00 -5.98 -21.26
C PRO A 61 -17.56 -6.11 -20.74
N LYS A 62 -16.57 -5.73 -21.57
CA LYS A 62 -15.13 -5.90 -21.27
C LYS A 62 -14.72 -5.27 -19.94
N ASN A 63 -15.23 -4.08 -19.61
CA ASN A 63 -14.97 -3.41 -18.34
C ASN A 63 -15.49 -4.23 -17.15
N VAL A 64 -16.68 -4.80 -17.26
CA VAL A 64 -17.28 -5.66 -16.22
C VAL A 64 -16.49 -6.97 -16.11
N ARG A 65 -16.08 -7.57 -17.22
CA ARG A 65 -15.21 -8.76 -17.21
C ARG A 65 -13.91 -8.51 -16.47
N ALA A 66 -13.28 -7.36 -16.68
CA ALA A 66 -12.08 -6.96 -15.96
C ALA A 66 -12.34 -6.83 -14.45
N SER A 67 -13.44 -6.16 -14.05
CA SER A 67 -13.86 -6.07 -12.65
C SER A 67 -14.08 -7.44 -12.01
N ILE A 68 -14.84 -8.34 -12.66
CA ILE A 68 -15.13 -9.67 -12.10
C ILE A 68 -13.86 -10.53 -11.99
N ASN A 69 -12.95 -10.48 -12.98
CA ASN A 69 -11.67 -11.18 -12.86
C ASN A 69 -10.83 -10.60 -11.70
N TYR A 70 -10.83 -9.29 -11.50
CA TYR A 70 -10.16 -8.66 -10.37
C TYR A 70 -10.77 -9.11 -9.03
N GLU A 71 -12.10 -9.17 -8.92
CA GLU A 71 -12.78 -9.66 -7.72
C GLU A 71 -12.48 -11.13 -7.42
N ILE A 72 -12.55 -12.02 -8.42
CA ILE A 72 -12.14 -13.43 -8.25
C ILE A 72 -10.70 -13.51 -7.74
N GLY A 73 -9.80 -12.71 -8.32
CA GLY A 73 -8.41 -12.63 -7.87
C GLY A 73 -8.28 -12.21 -6.41
N ASN A 74 -9.05 -11.21 -5.97
CA ASN A 74 -9.07 -10.77 -4.57
C ASN A 74 -9.63 -11.83 -3.62
N ILE A 75 -10.66 -12.58 -4.01
CA ILE A 75 -11.20 -13.66 -3.19
C ILE A 75 -10.12 -14.73 -2.97
N TYR A 76 -9.45 -15.17 -4.03
CA TYR A 76 -8.33 -16.11 -3.89
C TYR A 76 -7.21 -15.55 -3.02
N PHE A 77 -6.84 -14.27 -3.21
CA PHE A 77 -5.74 -13.63 -2.50
C PHE A 77 -6.01 -13.40 -1.01
N GLU A 78 -7.18 -12.85 -0.67
CA GLU A 78 -7.47 -12.31 0.67
C GLU A 78 -8.27 -13.27 1.55
N ARG A 79 -9.03 -14.18 0.95
CA ARG A 79 -9.94 -15.08 1.68
C ARG A 79 -9.44 -16.51 1.68
N ILE A 80 -8.96 -16.99 0.54
CA ILE A 80 -8.53 -18.39 0.38
C ILE A 80 -7.01 -18.54 0.60
N ASN A 81 -6.22 -17.48 0.37
CA ASN A 81 -4.75 -17.50 0.35
C ASN A 81 -4.16 -18.43 -0.73
N ASP A 82 -4.88 -18.63 -1.83
CA ASP A 82 -4.41 -19.35 -3.01
C ASP A 82 -3.81 -18.33 -3.99
N TYR A 83 -2.51 -18.10 -3.82
CA TYR A 83 -1.84 -17.01 -4.52
C TYR A 83 -1.57 -17.34 -5.99
N GLU A 84 -1.46 -18.63 -6.36
CA GLU A 84 -1.36 -19.06 -7.75
C GLU A 84 -2.62 -18.72 -8.54
N ASN A 85 -3.80 -19.12 -8.03
CA ASN A 85 -5.06 -18.80 -8.68
C ASN A 85 -5.33 -17.29 -8.64
N ALA A 86 -5.05 -16.62 -7.52
CA ALA A 86 -5.17 -15.16 -7.45
C ALA A 86 -4.36 -14.48 -8.56
N MET A 87 -3.09 -14.86 -8.73
CA MET A 87 -2.21 -14.32 -9.77
C MET A 87 -2.78 -14.57 -11.16
N ALA A 88 -3.28 -15.78 -11.45
CA ALA A 88 -3.87 -16.09 -12.74
C ALA A 88 -5.04 -15.15 -13.11
N TYR A 89 -5.88 -14.79 -12.14
CA TYR A 89 -6.99 -13.86 -12.36
C TYR A 89 -6.54 -12.40 -12.52
N PHE A 90 -5.53 -11.95 -11.77
CA PHE A 90 -4.95 -10.63 -11.99
C PHE A 90 -4.23 -10.52 -13.35
N LEU A 91 -3.56 -11.59 -13.79
CA LEU A 91 -2.94 -11.67 -15.12
C LEU A 91 -3.99 -11.58 -16.23
N LYS A 92 -5.18 -12.18 -16.06
CA LYS A 92 -6.30 -11.99 -17.01
C LYS A 92 -6.69 -10.51 -17.12
N VAL A 93 -6.70 -9.76 -16.03
CA VAL A 93 -6.95 -8.30 -16.07
C VAL A 93 -5.89 -7.60 -16.91
N LYS A 94 -4.60 -7.85 -16.64
CA LYS A 94 -3.46 -7.24 -17.36
C LYS A 94 -3.47 -7.55 -18.85
N TYR A 95 -3.60 -8.82 -19.24
CA TYR A 95 -3.38 -9.26 -20.61
C TYR A 95 -4.63 -9.31 -21.49
N LEU A 96 -5.81 -9.56 -20.91
CA LEU A 96 -7.05 -9.65 -21.69
C LEU A 96 -7.83 -8.32 -21.71
N TYR A 97 -7.58 -7.44 -20.73
CA TYR A 97 -8.29 -6.17 -20.59
C TYR A 97 -7.32 -5.00 -20.32
N PRO A 98 -6.31 -4.76 -21.18
CA PRO A 98 -5.27 -3.76 -20.95
C PRO A 98 -5.78 -2.30 -20.87
N GLU A 99 -6.96 -2.02 -21.44
CA GLU A 99 -7.61 -0.69 -21.35
C GLU A 99 -8.35 -0.46 -20.02
N SER A 100 -8.39 -1.45 -19.13
CA SER A 100 -9.08 -1.34 -17.85
C SER A 100 -8.33 -0.42 -16.89
N LYS A 101 -9.08 0.42 -16.15
CA LYS A 101 -8.53 1.22 -15.05
C LYS A 101 -7.95 0.36 -13.91
N LEU A 102 -8.26 -0.93 -13.87
CA LEU A 102 -7.81 -1.88 -12.85
C LEU A 102 -6.42 -2.46 -13.13
N VAL A 103 -5.82 -2.23 -14.31
CA VAL A 103 -4.52 -2.83 -14.67
C VAL A 103 -3.42 -2.50 -13.65
N ASN A 104 -3.36 -1.25 -13.18
CA ASN A 104 -2.34 -0.85 -12.21
C ASN A 104 -2.51 -1.57 -10.86
N GLU A 105 -3.75 -1.71 -10.37
CA GLU A 105 -4.01 -2.42 -9.11
C GLU A 105 -3.80 -3.93 -9.26
N ALA A 106 -4.18 -4.51 -10.41
CA ALA A 106 -3.88 -5.89 -10.73
C ALA A 106 -2.38 -6.16 -10.76
N ASN A 107 -1.55 -5.25 -11.31
CA ASN A 107 -0.10 -5.37 -11.30
C ASN A 107 0.48 -5.40 -9.88
N LYS A 108 0.00 -4.52 -8.99
CA LYS A 108 0.41 -4.54 -7.57
C LYS A 108 0.05 -5.87 -6.90
N LYS A 109 -1.15 -6.39 -7.17
CA LYS A 109 -1.58 -7.69 -6.65
C LYS A 109 -0.79 -8.86 -7.24
N ILE A 110 -0.39 -8.82 -8.51
CA ILE A 110 0.51 -9.81 -9.13
C ILE A 110 1.85 -9.84 -8.40
N ILE A 111 2.45 -8.67 -8.13
CA ILE A 111 3.70 -8.58 -7.37
C ILE A 111 3.50 -9.18 -5.98
N ALA A 112 2.42 -8.81 -5.29
CA ALA A 112 2.12 -9.37 -3.97
C ALA A 112 1.91 -10.90 -3.99
N CYS A 113 1.30 -11.46 -5.05
CA CYS A 113 1.22 -12.91 -5.20
C CYS A 113 2.61 -13.54 -5.37
N LEU A 114 3.46 -12.96 -6.20
CA LEU A 114 4.80 -13.48 -6.47
C LEU A 114 5.69 -13.46 -5.22
N GLU A 115 5.58 -12.43 -4.39
CA GLU A 115 6.21 -12.37 -3.07
C GLU A 115 5.72 -13.49 -2.14
N ARG A 116 4.41 -13.74 -2.10
CA ARG A 116 3.82 -14.78 -1.24
C ARG A 116 4.14 -16.20 -1.70
N LEU A 117 4.41 -16.39 -2.98
CA LEU A 117 4.74 -17.68 -3.59
C LEU A 117 6.24 -18.03 -3.53
N ASP A 118 7.07 -17.18 -2.92
CA ASP A 118 8.54 -17.29 -2.94
C ASP A 118 9.14 -17.38 -4.36
N LYS A 119 8.38 -16.91 -5.36
CA LYS A 119 8.78 -16.87 -6.78
C LYS A 119 9.50 -15.56 -7.08
N SER A 120 10.63 -15.36 -6.41
CA SER A 120 11.37 -14.09 -6.44
C SER A 120 11.81 -13.66 -7.84
N VAL A 121 12.14 -14.59 -8.75
CA VAL A 121 12.66 -14.25 -10.09
C VAL A 121 11.53 -13.72 -10.96
N ASP A 122 10.37 -14.36 -10.91
CA ASP A 122 9.15 -13.90 -11.57
C ASP A 122 8.65 -12.59 -10.93
N ALA A 123 8.75 -12.46 -9.60
CA ALA A 123 8.48 -11.22 -8.86
C ALA A 123 9.35 -10.07 -9.37
N GLN A 124 10.65 -10.30 -9.53
CA GLN A 124 11.61 -9.31 -10.01
C GLN A 124 11.35 -8.90 -11.47
N GLN A 125 10.96 -9.85 -12.34
CA GLN A 125 10.61 -9.54 -13.74
C GLN A 125 9.29 -8.77 -13.84
N ALA A 126 8.25 -9.18 -13.10
CA ALA A 126 6.98 -8.46 -13.03
C ALA A 126 7.15 -7.07 -12.37
N LEU A 127 8.02 -6.95 -11.37
CA LEU A 127 8.44 -5.69 -10.76
C LEU A 127 9.16 -4.82 -11.78
N LYS A 128 10.05 -5.37 -12.61
CA LYS A 128 10.74 -4.63 -13.68
C LYS A 128 9.73 -4.10 -14.71
N GLU A 129 8.77 -4.91 -15.14
CA GLU A 129 7.71 -4.48 -16.07
C GLU A 129 6.78 -3.42 -15.46
N SER A 130 6.37 -3.59 -14.20
CA SER A 130 5.58 -2.59 -13.47
C SER A 130 6.38 -1.31 -13.24
N ALA A 131 7.67 -1.42 -12.93
CA ALA A 131 8.57 -0.29 -12.77
C ALA A 131 8.78 0.46 -14.09
N MET A 132 8.77 -0.21 -15.25
CA MET A 132 8.79 0.44 -16.57
C MET A 132 7.48 1.17 -16.88
N LEU A 133 6.33 0.64 -16.45
CA LEU A 133 5.04 1.34 -16.56
C LEU A 133 4.97 2.54 -15.61
N ASP A 134 5.42 2.38 -14.36
CA ASP A 134 5.56 3.48 -13.39
C ASP A 134 6.55 4.52 -13.86
N GLN A 135 7.65 4.13 -14.52
CA GLN A 135 8.62 5.03 -15.12
C GLN A 135 7.97 5.94 -16.18
N SER A 136 7.13 5.39 -17.05
CA SER A 136 6.35 6.19 -18.01
C SER A 136 5.38 7.15 -17.32
N GLN A 137 4.86 6.80 -16.14
CA GLN A 137 4.01 7.68 -15.34
C GLN A 137 4.81 8.74 -14.59
N ILE A 138 5.99 8.42 -14.05
CA ILE A 138 6.91 9.36 -13.40
C ILE A 138 7.39 10.39 -14.42
N GLU A 139 7.72 9.98 -15.64
CA GLU A 139 8.07 10.90 -16.74
C GLU A 139 6.91 11.83 -17.11
N LYS A 140 5.67 11.32 -17.12
CA LYS A 140 4.46 12.15 -17.32
C LYS A 140 4.17 13.07 -16.13
N GLN A 141 4.36 12.59 -14.90
CA GLN A 141 4.06 13.31 -13.67
C GLN A 141 5.12 14.39 -13.36
N TYR A 142 6.36 14.13 -13.75
CA TYR A 142 7.50 15.01 -13.55
C TYR A 142 8.23 15.21 -14.88
N PRO A 143 7.61 15.94 -15.84
CA PRO A 143 8.19 16.11 -17.16
C PRO A 143 9.45 17.00 -17.13
N GLY A 144 10.29 16.87 -18.15
CA GLY A 144 11.49 17.69 -18.34
C GLY A 144 12.56 16.97 -19.15
N GLU A 145 13.67 17.66 -19.42
CA GLU A 145 14.85 17.07 -20.07
C GLU A 145 15.37 15.86 -19.29
N VAL A 146 15.82 14.83 -20.00
CA VAL A 146 16.50 13.68 -19.40
C VAL A 146 17.91 14.12 -18.98
N ILE A 147 18.21 14.01 -17.70
CA ILE A 147 19.47 14.46 -17.09
C ILE A 147 20.36 13.32 -16.60
N ALA A 148 19.82 12.11 -16.50
CA ALA A 148 20.56 10.88 -16.17
C ALA A 148 19.74 9.64 -16.58
N GLU A 149 20.42 8.51 -16.73
CA GLU A 149 19.81 7.21 -17.06
C GLU A 149 20.41 6.11 -16.17
N ILE A 150 19.58 5.17 -15.72
CA ILE A 150 19.98 3.96 -14.98
C ILE A 150 19.39 2.74 -15.71
N GLY A 151 20.18 2.10 -16.56
CA GLY A 151 19.64 1.08 -17.48
C GLY A 151 18.55 1.70 -18.35
N ASP A 152 17.36 1.12 -18.34
CA ASP A 152 16.20 1.61 -19.12
C ASP A 152 15.46 2.78 -18.44
N ARG A 153 15.81 3.14 -17.20
CA ARG A 153 15.12 4.21 -16.43
C ARG A 153 15.73 5.56 -16.72
N LYS A 154 14.90 6.53 -17.12
CA LYS A 154 15.31 7.92 -17.37
C LYS A 154 14.99 8.81 -16.17
N ILE A 155 15.88 9.73 -15.85
CA ILE A 155 15.68 10.68 -14.76
C ILE A 155 15.52 12.06 -15.39
N THR A 156 14.36 12.67 -15.21
CA THR A 156 14.04 13.98 -15.77
C THR A 156 14.44 15.13 -14.84
N SER A 157 14.64 16.31 -15.40
CA SER A 157 14.86 17.54 -14.63
C SER A 157 13.66 17.89 -13.73
N GLY A 158 12.43 17.54 -14.15
CA GLY A 158 11.22 17.64 -13.33
C GLY A 158 11.29 16.76 -12.07
N TYR A 159 11.76 15.51 -12.22
CA TYR A 159 11.90 14.60 -11.10
C TYR A 159 12.99 15.07 -10.13
N LEU A 160 14.11 15.58 -10.65
CA LEU A 160 15.15 16.18 -9.80
C LEU A 160 14.62 17.37 -8.99
N LYS A 161 13.78 18.22 -9.60
CA LYS A 161 13.12 19.33 -8.88
C LYS A 161 12.22 18.80 -7.76
N TYR A 162 11.49 17.71 -7.99
CA TYR A 162 10.71 17.04 -6.95
C TYR A 162 11.59 16.55 -5.79
N LEU A 163 12.71 15.87 -6.10
CA LEU A 163 13.65 15.39 -5.08
C LEU A 163 14.21 16.53 -4.23
N ILE A 164 14.66 17.62 -4.87
CA ILE A 164 15.14 18.82 -4.19
C ILE A 164 14.07 19.37 -3.25
N ASN A 165 12.84 19.54 -3.74
CA ASN A 165 11.73 20.07 -2.93
C ASN A 165 11.39 19.16 -1.75
N LYS A 166 11.45 17.84 -1.94
CA LYS A 166 11.22 16.85 -0.89
C LYS A 166 12.29 16.98 0.20
N GLU A 167 13.56 17.05 -0.17
CA GLU A 167 14.68 17.21 0.75
C GLU A 167 14.59 18.54 1.54
N GLN A 168 14.30 19.65 0.86
CA GLN A 168 14.14 20.96 1.52
C GLN A 168 12.96 20.99 2.49
N LYS A 169 11.84 20.32 2.18
CA LYS A 169 10.68 20.24 3.07
C LYS A 169 10.95 19.41 4.33
N SER A 170 11.82 18.40 4.24
CA SER A 170 12.20 17.59 5.41
C SER A 170 13.14 18.31 6.37
N LEU A 171 13.78 19.41 5.96
CA LEU A 171 14.66 20.19 6.81
C LEU A 171 13.86 21.18 7.68
N PRO A 172 14.30 21.43 8.93
CA PRO A 172 13.82 22.57 9.71
C PRO A 172 14.00 23.88 8.93
N PRO A 173 13.09 24.87 9.08
CA PRO A 173 13.07 26.09 8.27
C PRO A 173 14.42 26.82 8.15
N GLU A 174 15.19 26.85 9.23
CA GLU A 174 16.49 27.50 9.34
C GLU A 174 17.60 26.85 8.49
N TYR A 175 17.47 25.55 8.17
CA TYR A 175 18.42 24.83 7.32
C TYR A 175 18.02 24.81 5.85
N ARG A 176 16.85 25.38 5.50
CA ARG A 176 16.39 25.43 4.11
C ARG A 176 17.20 26.44 3.31
N LYS A 177 17.70 26.03 2.16
CA LYS A 177 18.44 26.91 1.25
C LYS A 177 17.48 27.86 0.56
N LYS A 178 17.76 29.18 0.66
CA LYS A 178 17.02 30.22 -0.07
C LYS A 178 17.17 30.10 -1.60
N SER A 179 18.31 29.57 -2.06
CA SER A 179 18.59 29.34 -3.48
C SER A 179 19.39 28.07 -3.67
N ILE A 180 19.02 27.28 -4.70
CA ILE A 180 19.64 25.99 -5.03
C ILE A 180 20.54 26.18 -6.25
N LYS A 181 21.85 26.08 -6.05
CA LYS A 181 22.87 26.25 -7.10
C LYS A 181 23.05 24.96 -7.90
N ARG A 182 23.74 25.05 -9.05
CA ARG A 182 24.02 23.89 -9.92
C ARG A 182 24.69 22.73 -9.16
N ASN A 183 25.69 23.02 -8.33
CA ASN A 183 26.38 21.98 -7.57
C ASN A 183 25.44 21.28 -6.56
N ASP A 184 24.55 22.04 -5.91
CA ASP A 184 23.55 21.45 -5.00
C ASP A 184 22.62 20.48 -5.75
N LYS A 185 22.19 20.84 -6.96
CA LYS A 185 21.36 19.97 -7.81
C LYS A 185 22.10 18.69 -8.20
N LEU A 186 23.38 18.81 -8.57
CA LEU A 186 24.23 17.67 -8.91
C LEU A 186 24.43 16.76 -7.69
N ASP A 187 24.59 17.32 -6.50
CA ASP A 187 24.77 16.53 -5.27
C ASP A 187 23.49 15.74 -4.92
N VAL A 188 22.32 16.36 -5.04
CA VAL A 188 21.03 15.67 -4.87
C VAL A 188 20.91 14.53 -5.89
N LEU A 189 21.20 14.80 -7.17
CA LEU A 189 21.16 13.78 -8.21
C LEU A 189 22.13 12.63 -7.92
N LYS A 190 23.39 12.92 -7.59
CA LYS A 190 24.41 11.91 -7.27
C LYS A 190 24.00 11.04 -6.07
N ARG A 191 23.47 11.64 -5.00
CA ARG A 191 22.97 10.87 -3.85
C ARG A 191 21.82 9.95 -4.23
N TYR A 192 20.87 10.45 -5.02
CA TYR A 192 19.77 9.63 -5.53
C TYR A 192 20.28 8.46 -6.37
N LEU A 193 21.14 8.72 -7.35
CA LEU A 193 21.76 7.69 -8.19
C LEU A 193 22.52 6.66 -7.36
N MET A 194 23.28 7.11 -6.35
CA MET A 194 24.04 6.21 -5.48
C MET A 194 23.13 5.22 -4.75
N VAL A 195 22.02 5.69 -4.17
CA VAL A 195 21.05 4.81 -3.48
C VAL A 195 20.45 3.80 -4.44
N GLU A 196 20.01 4.23 -5.63
CA GLU A 196 19.42 3.35 -6.65
C GLU A 196 20.43 2.29 -7.14
N LEU A 197 21.68 2.68 -7.38
CA LEU A 197 22.72 1.75 -7.81
C LEU A 197 23.09 0.74 -6.72
N LEU A 198 23.14 1.16 -5.46
CA LEU A 198 23.35 0.28 -4.32
C LEU A 198 22.18 -0.68 -4.14
N TYR A 199 20.94 -0.20 -4.26
CA TYR A 199 19.75 -1.02 -4.19
C TYR A 199 19.72 -2.08 -5.31
N ASN A 200 19.98 -1.69 -6.55
CA ASN A 200 20.08 -2.63 -7.67
C ASN A 200 21.19 -3.68 -7.46
N SER A 201 22.31 -3.28 -6.83
CA SER A 201 23.38 -4.19 -6.45
C SER A 201 22.95 -5.17 -5.34
N ALA A 202 22.22 -4.68 -4.33
CA ALA A 202 21.65 -5.49 -3.27
C ALA A 202 20.67 -6.54 -3.81
N LEU A 203 19.79 -6.15 -4.75
CA LEU A 203 18.87 -7.09 -5.42
C LEU A 203 19.61 -8.18 -6.20
N ARG A 204 20.64 -7.83 -6.98
CA ARG A 204 21.45 -8.82 -7.70
C ARG A 204 22.17 -9.79 -6.75
N LYS A 205 22.47 -9.36 -5.53
CA LYS A 205 23.05 -10.19 -4.46
C LYS A 205 22.00 -11.00 -3.70
N GLY A 206 20.71 -10.87 -4.01
CA GLY A 206 19.64 -11.57 -3.33
C GLY A 206 19.38 -11.09 -1.90
N LEU A 207 19.77 -9.85 -1.56
CA LEU A 207 19.56 -9.31 -0.20
C LEU A 207 18.08 -9.05 0.11
N ASP A 208 17.22 -9.05 -0.90
CA ASP A 208 15.75 -9.08 -0.75
C ASP A 208 15.24 -10.38 -0.10
N LYS A 209 16.03 -11.46 -0.14
CA LYS A 209 15.74 -12.74 0.51
C LYS A 209 16.45 -12.95 1.83
N ASP A 210 17.29 -11.99 2.22
CA ASP A 210 18.05 -12.09 3.44
C ASP A 210 17.10 -12.10 4.66
N LYS A 211 17.31 -13.04 5.58
CA LYS A 211 16.41 -13.23 6.72
C LYS A 211 16.39 -12.01 7.65
N GLU A 212 17.53 -11.35 7.84
CA GLU A 212 17.62 -10.15 8.67
C GLU A 212 16.85 -8.99 8.02
N ILE A 213 16.96 -8.83 6.70
CA ILE A 213 16.21 -7.81 5.94
C ILE A 213 14.71 -8.08 5.98
N ILE A 214 14.28 -9.32 5.74
CA ILE A 214 12.86 -9.70 5.78
C ILE A 214 12.26 -9.39 7.17
N GLU A 215 12.95 -9.80 8.23
CA GLU A 215 12.50 -9.55 9.60
C GLU A 215 12.48 -8.05 9.93
N ALA A 216 13.52 -7.31 9.53
CA ALA A 216 13.57 -5.87 9.74
C ALA A 216 12.42 -5.13 9.04
N VAL A 217 12.08 -5.52 7.81
CA VAL A 217 10.94 -4.95 7.07
C VAL A 217 9.61 -5.31 7.76
N PHE A 218 9.45 -6.56 8.19
CA PHE A 218 8.26 -7.00 8.92
C PHE A 218 8.05 -6.19 10.21
N GLN A 219 9.10 -6.06 11.02
CA GLN A 219 9.03 -5.29 12.26
C GLN A 219 8.81 -3.79 12.00
N ALA A 220 9.51 -3.20 11.02
CA ALA A 220 9.30 -1.80 10.66
C ALA A 220 7.85 -1.52 10.25
N LYS A 221 7.24 -2.41 9.45
CA LYS A 221 5.82 -2.31 9.07
C LYS A 221 4.91 -2.39 10.30
N LYS A 222 5.13 -3.37 11.18
CA LYS A 222 4.37 -3.53 12.43
C LYS A 222 4.45 -2.27 13.30
N SER A 223 5.65 -1.72 13.49
CA SER A 223 5.87 -0.49 14.26
C SER A 223 5.19 0.72 13.63
N LEU A 224 5.27 0.90 12.31
CA LEU A 224 4.60 2.00 11.62
C LEU A 224 3.08 1.93 11.76
N MET A 225 2.49 0.73 11.66
CA MET A 225 1.06 0.52 11.84
C MET A 225 0.62 0.82 13.28
N ALA A 226 1.36 0.34 14.27
CA ALA A 226 1.09 0.62 15.68
C ALA A 226 1.18 2.13 15.97
N ASN A 227 2.24 2.79 15.51
CA ASN A 227 2.43 4.23 15.69
C ASN A 227 1.33 5.05 15.00
N LYS A 228 0.90 4.63 13.81
CA LYS A 228 -0.20 5.27 13.08
C LYS A 228 -1.51 5.18 13.87
N LEU A 229 -1.83 4.00 14.40
CA LEU A 229 -3.02 3.77 15.23
C LEU A 229 -2.98 4.62 16.51
N VAL A 230 -1.84 4.62 17.22
CA VAL A 230 -1.64 5.46 18.41
C VAL A 230 -1.91 6.93 18.09
N ASN A 231 -1.30 7.45 17.02
CA ASN A 231 -1.48 8.84 16.62
C ASN A 231 -2.95 9.16 16.32
N GLU A 232 -3.69 8.27 15.66
CA GLU A 232 -5.12 8.47 15.36
C GLU A 232 -5.99 8.42 16.61
N GLU A 233 -5.73 7.46 17.51
CA GLU A 233 -6.46 7.29 18.76
C GLU A 233 -6.21 8.43 19.76
N LEU A 234 -5.00 8.99 19.79
CA LEU A 234 -4.59 10.00 20.76
C LEU A 234 -4.83 11.45 20.29
N LYS A 235 -4.74 11.73 18.98
CA LYS A 235 -4.81 13.09 18.42
C LYS A 235 -6.04 13.89 18.87
N ASN A 236 -7.17 13.22 19.07
CA ASN A 236 -8.43 13.87 19.48
C ASN A 236 -8.73 13.76 20.98
N LYS A 237 -8.02 12.91 21.72
CA LYS A 237 -8.27 12.64 23.15
C LYS A 237 -7.45 13.54 24.08
N VAL A 238 -6.26 13.96 23.66
CA VAL A 238 -5.39 14.83 24.47
C VAL A 238 -5.65 16.30 24.12
N LYS A 239 -6.67 16.87 24.75
CA LYS A 239 -6.90 18.34 24.76
C LYS A 239 -6.40 18.91 26.09
N ILE A 240 -5.63 19.99 26.03
CA ILE A 240 -5.10 20.69 27.20
C ILE A 240 -5.66 22.11 27.18
N THR A 241 -6.35 22.48 28.24
CA THR A 241 -6.88 23.84 28.44
C THR A 241 -5.95 24.65 29.34
N ASP A 242 -6.08 25.98 29.32
CA ASP A 242 -5.35 26.85 30.26
C ASP A 242 -5.70 26.56 31.72
N GLU A 243 -6.94 26.11 31.99
CA GLU A 243 -7.36 25.69 33.33
C GLU A 243 -6.64 24.42 33.78
N ASP A 244 -6.49 23.43 32.89
CA ASP A 244 -5.72 22.21 33.17
C ASP A 244 -4.27 22.55 33.55
N LEU A 245 -3.65 23.51 32.84
CA LEU A 245 -2.27 23.95 33.11
C LEU A 245 -2.17 24.58 34.51
N LYS A 246 -3.10 25.47 34.86
CA LYS A 246 -3.11 26.14 36.17
C LYS A 246 -3.31 25.13 37.31
N LEU A 247 -4.22 24.17 37.13
CA LEU A 247 -4.47 23.09 38.09
C LEU A 247 -3.25 22.20 38.25
N TYR A 248 -2.64 21.78 37.13
CA TYR A 248 -1.44 20.95 37.14
C TYR A 248 -0.28 21.62 37.87
N TYR A 249 -0.02 22.89 37.57
CA TYR A 249 0.99 23.69 38.24
C TYR A 249 0.73 23.79 39.75
N LYS A 250 -0.52 24.04 40.16
CA LYS A 250 -0.89 24.14 41.58
C LYS A 250 -0.69 22.83 42.33
N ALA A 251 -1.02 21.70 41.70
CA ALA A 251 -0.89 20.37 42.29
C ALA A 251 0.56 19.85 42.33
N ASN A 252 1.45 20.38 41.48
CA ASN A 252 2.83 19.91 41.31
C ASN A 252 3.86 21.02 41.53
N LYS A 253 3.60 21.99 42.41
CA LYS A 253 4.47 23.17 42.60
C LYS A 253 5.92 22.80 42.91
N ASP A 254 6.13 21.73 43.65
CA ASP A 254 7.43 21.17 44.03
C ASP A 254 8.31 20.78 42.82
N LYS A 255 7.70 20.46 41.67
CA LYS A 255 8.40 20.16 40.42
C LYS A 255 8.92 21.41 39.71
N PHE A 256 8.37 22.59 40.02
CA PHE A 256 8.67 23.85 39.33
C PHE A 256 9.54 24.78 40.18
N VAL A 257 10.70 24.29 40.60
CA VAL A 257 11.65 25.02 41.45
C VAL A 257 13.00 25.20 40.76
N GLU A 258 13.64 26.35 40.99
CA GLU A 258 15.05 26.56 40.67
C GLU A 258 15.89 26.06 41.85
N LYS A 259 16.83 25.15 41.60
CA LYS A 259 17.76 24.62 42.61
C LYS A 259 19.16 25.21 42.41
N ASP A 260 19.88 25.41 43.51
CA ASP A 260 21.29 25.82 43.47
C ASP A 260 22.21 24.64 43.09
N LYS A 261 23.53 24.92 42.97
CA LYS A 261 24.55 23.89 42.67
C LYS A 261 24.64 22.77 43.73
N LYS A 262 24.06 22.97 44.91
CA LYS A 262 24.01 22.00 46.03
C LYS A 262 22.64 21.30 46.11
N GLY A 263 21.74 21.54 45.16
CA GLY A 263 20.42 20.93 45.09
C GLY A 263 19.37 21.56 46.02
N LYS A 264 19.68 22.64 46.74
CA LYS A 264 18.71 23.35 47.59
C LYS A 264 17.82 24.25 46.75
N VAL A 265 16.53 24.30 47.09
CA VAL A 265 15.56 25.18 46.42
C VAL A 265 15.96 26.63 46.65
N LYS A 266 16.24 27.33 45.56
CA LYS A 266 16.63 28.75 45.53
C LYS A 266 15.42 29.64 45.24
N LYS A 267 14.52 29.21 44.35
CA LYS A 267 13.32 29.96 43.95
C LYS A 267 12.21 29.02 43.52
N GLN A 268 10.97 29.36 43.88
CA GLN A 268 9.78 28.76 43.28
C GLN A 268 9.47 29.52 41.97
N LYS A 269 9.46 28.82 40.83
CA LYS A 269 9.03 29.43 39.55
C LYS A 269 7.55 29.76 39.66
N SER A 270 7.12 30.91 39.14
CA SER A 270 5.71 31.24 38.95
C SER A 270 5.07 30.41 37.83
N PHE A 271 3.73 30.45 37.71
CA PHE A 271 3.04 29.74 36.63
C PHE A 271 3.51 30.19 35.25
N GLU A 272 3.67 31.50 35.05
CA GLU A 272 4.09 32.02 33.74
C GLU A 272 5.54 31.65 33.41
N GLU A 273 6.44 31.64 34.40
CA GLU A 273 7.82 31.17 34.22
C GLU A 273 7.90 29.67 33.92
N ALA A 274 6.94 28.88 34.42
CA ALA A 274 6.92 27.43 34.27
C ALA A 274 5.96 26.94 33.17
N LYS A 275 5.27 27.83 32.43
CA LYS A 275 4.12 27.46 31.58
C LYS A 275 4.45 26.40 30.53
N GLU A 276 5.60 26.51 29.87
CA GLU A 276 6.06 25.50 28.89
C GLU A 276 6.42 24.16 29.56
N GLU A 277 7.10 24.19 30.70
CA GLU A 277 7.41 22.98 31.48
C GLU A 277 6.13 22.28 31.95
N VAL A 278 5.18 23.04 32.48
CA VAL A 278 3.84 22.59 32.89
C VAL A 278 3.12 21.95 31.71
N TYR A 279 3.12 22.60 30.54
CA TYR A 279 2.48 22.06 29.34
C TYR A 279 3.10 20.73 28.90
N ASN A 280 4.43 20.67 28.81
CA ASN A 280 5.13 19.45 28.38
C ASN A 280 4.92 18.29 29.35
N MET A 281 4.97 18.55 30.66
CA MET A 281 4.74 17.53 31.69
C MET A 281 3.29 17.04 31.69
N LEU A 282 2.33 17.96 31.66
CA LEU A 282 0.90 17.60 31.59
C LEU A 282 0.56 16.85 30.31
N LYS A 283 1.14 17.27 29.17
CA LYS A 283 0.97 16.58 27.89
C LYS A 283 1.49 15.15 27.96
N ALA A 284 2.72 14.96 28.43
CA ALA A 284 3.31 13.63 28.59
C ALA A 284 2.48 12.74 29.54
N GLU A 285 1.94 13.31 30.63
CA GLU A 285 1.08 12.59 31.56
C GLU A 285 -0.26 12.18 30.94
N LYS A 286 -0.94 13.09 30.23
CA LYS A 286 -2.18 12.79 29.51
C LYS A 286 -1.96 11.79 28.37
N GLU A 287 -0.87 11.89 27.62
CA GLU A 287 -0.50 10.94 26.56
C GLU A 287 -0.22 9.55 27.14
N ARG A 288 0.51 9.46 28.25
CA ARG A 288 0.77 8.20 28.95
C ARG A 288 -0.54 7.54 29.40
N LYS A 289 -1.39 8.30 30.10
CA LYS A 289 -2.68 7.78 30.57
C LYS A 289 -3.55 7.28 29.41
N ALA A 290 -3.65 8.07 28.33
CA ALA A 290 -4.45 7.70 27.18
C ALA A 290 -3.88 6.48 26.42
N MET A 291 -2.56 6.28 26.44
CA MET A 291 -1.90 5.06 25.95
C MET A 291 -2.26 3.85 26.82
N ASP A 292 -2.18 3.99 28.14
CA ASP A 292 -2.52 2.91 29.08
C ASP A 292 -3.99 2.48 28.92
N ASP A 293 -4.92 3.45 28.82
CA ASP A 293 -6.34 3.19 28.56
C ASP A 293 -6.57 2.48 27.22
N LEU A 294 -5.82 2.85 26.17
CA LEU A 294 -5.86 2.19 24.87
C LEU A 294 -5.37 0.75 24.98
N LEU A 295 -4.23 0.52 25.63
CA LEU A 295 -3.65 -0.80 25.81
C LEU A 295 -4.60 -1.72 26.58
N GLN A 296 -5.15 -1.25 27.70
CA GLN A 296 -6.08 -2.02 28.53
C GLN A 296 -7.32 -2.45 27.73
N ARG A 297 -7.92 -1.53 26.98
CA ARG A 297 -9.08 -1.82 26.12
C ARG A 297 -8.74 -2.86 25.04
N LEU A 298 -7.57 -2.75 24.39
CA LEU A 298 -7.13 -3.72 23.38
C LEU A 298 -6.87 -5.10 24.00
N MET A 299 -6.26 -5.14 25.19
CA MET A 299 -6.03 -6.39 25.92
C MET A 299 -7.35 -7.08 26.30
N GLN A 300 -8.32 -6.33 26.79
CA GLN A 300 -9.65 -6.85 27.12
C GLN A 300 -10.37 -7.37 25.87
N ALA A 301 -10.41 -6.57 24.79
CA ALA A 301 -11.08 -6.95 23.54
C ALA A 301 -10.48 -8.22 22.91
N GLN A 302 -9.19 -8.47 23.12
CA GLN A 302 -8.48 -9.64 22.59
C GLN A 302 -8.31 -10.76 23.63
N ASN A 303 -8.93 -10.65 24.81
CA ASN A 303 -8.82 -11.62 25.90
C ASN A 303 -7.37 -12.00 26.23
N VAL A 304 -6.47 -11.00 26.25
CA VAL A 304 -5.05 -11.20 26.56
C VAL A 304 -4.92 -11.71 27.99
N LYS A 305 -4.23 -12.85 28.15
CA LYS A 305 -3.88 -13.42 29.46
C LYS A 305 -2.39 -13.22 29.72
N ILE A 306 -2.05 -12.57 30.83
CA ILE A 306 -0.67 -12.40 31.28
C ILE A 306 -0.46 -13.36 32.46
N TYR A 307 0.55 -14.23 32.36
CA TYR A 307 0.96 -15.15 33.42
C TYR A 307 2.12 -14.50 34.19
N GLU A 308 1.79 -13.55 35.06
CA GLU A 308 2.78 -12.75 35.81
C GLU A 308 3.68 -13.62 36.69
N ASP A 309 3.16 -14.73 37.21
CA ASP A 309 3.87 -15.73 38.00
C ASP A 309 5.04 -16.41 37.26
N LYS A 310 5.09 -16.29 35.93
CA LYS A 310 6.14 -16.87 35.07
C LYS A 310 7.20 -15.84 34.63
N ILE A 311 7.04 -14.58 35.01
CA ILE A 311 8.00 -13.52 34.70
C ILE A 311 8.98 -13.41 35.88
N LYS A 312 10.27 -13.68 35.63
CA LYS A 312 11.33 -13.65 36.64
C LYS A 312 11.85 -12.24 36.93
#